data_AF-A0A1S7RBE0-F1
#
_entry.id   AF-A0A1S7RBE0-F1
#
_cell.length_a   1.000
_cell.length_b   1.000
_cell.length_c   1.000
_cell.angle_alpha   90.00
_cell.angle_beta   90.00
_cell.angle_gamma   90.00
#
_symmetry.space_group_name_H-M   'P 1'
#
loop_
_entity.id
_entity.type
_entity.pdbx_description
1 polymer ?
#
loop_
_entity_poly.entity_id
_entity_poly.type
_entity_poly.pdbx_seq_one_letter_code
_entity_poly.pdbx_strand_id
1 'polypeptide(L)'
;MKKTVFVALLLGGGALSAFAQQTPTANPGGDTPAVATPGANNPTAPVEGANSFTEAQAKQRMEDAGYTQVKNLTKDDKGVWMASGMKGGKTVAIALDYQGNVVAK
;
A
#
# COMPACT_ATOMS: atom_id res chain seq x y z
N MET A 1 -14.56 -47.71 -0.49
CA MET A 1 -15.97 -48.15 -0.42
C MET A 1 -16.86 -46.91 -0.39
N LYS A 2 -17.82 -46.85 -1.34
CA LYS A 2 -19.10 -46.08 -1.36
C LYS A 2 -18.97 -44.53 -1.37
N LYS A 3 -19.03 -43.80 -2.52
CA LYS A 3 -20.21 -43.40 -3.37
C LYS A 3 -21.38 -42.88 -2.51
N THR A 4 -21.98 -41.69 -2.68
CA THR A 4 -22.50 -41.06 -3.92
C THR A 4 -22.90 -39.58 -3.69
N VAL A 5 -23.03 -38.85 -4.81
CA VAL A 5 -23.37 -37.44 -5.06
C VAL A 5 -24.88 -37.13 -4.93
N PHE A 6 -25.25 -35.85 -4.70
CA PHE A 6 -26.46 -35.27 -5.29
C PHE A 6 -26.19 -33.88 -5.89
N VAL A 7 -26.49 -33.76 -7.18
CA VAL A 7 -26.45 -32.56 -8.03
C VAL A 7 -27.83 -31.88 -7.98
N ALA A 8 -27.86 -30.56 -7.88
CA ALA A 8 -28.99 -29.75 -8.31
C ALA A 8 -28.54 -28.86 -9.46
N LEU A 9 -29.05 -29.18 -10.64
CA LEU A 9 -28.84 -28.52 -11.92
C LEU A 9 -29.81 -27.33 -12.01
N LEU A 10 -29.31 -26.13 -12.30
CA LEU A 10 -30.15 -25.01 -12.75
C LEU A 10 -29.55 -24.45 -14.04
N LEU A 11 -30.29 -24.68 -15.13
CA LEU A 11 -30.09 -24.14 -16.48
C LEU A 11 -30.77 -22.78 -16.60
N GLY A 12 -30.09 -21.84 -17.26
CA GLY A 12 -30.60 -20.54 -17.70
C GLY A 12 -29.43 -19.55 -17.70
N GLY A 13 -28.90 -19.03 -18.79
CA GLY A 13 -29.56 -18.56 -20.01
C GLY A 13 -29.51 -17.03 -20.00
N GLY A 14 -28.65 -16.42 -20.83
CA GLY A 14 -28.78 -15.00 -21.19
C GLY A 14 -27.54 -14.11 -20.99
N ALA A 15 -27.11 -13.54 -22.11
CA ALA A 15 -26.46 -12.24 -22.30
C ALA A 15 -25.09 -11.96 -21.67
N LEU A 16 -24.09 -11.85 -22.55
CA LEU A 16 -22.91 -11.02 -22.36
C LEU A 16 -23.35 -9.60 -21.97
N SER A 17 -23.10 -9.20 -20.74
CA SER A 17 -23.07 -7.80 -20.34
C SER A 17 -21.76 -7.58 -19.60
N ALA A 18 -20.79 -7.04 -20.34
CA ALA A 18 -19.61 -6.42 -19.75
C ALA A 18 -20.09 -5.28 -18.86
N PHE A 19 -20.19 -5.53 -17.55
CA PHE A 19 -20.36 -4.45 -16.59
C PHE A 19 -18.99 -3.82 -16.37
N ALA A 20 -18.94 -2.54 -16.73
CA ALA A 20 -17.78 -1.68 -16.62
C ALA A 20 -17.17 -1.73 -15.22
N GLN A 21 -15.84 -1.73 -15.20
CA GLN A 21 -15.02 -1.44 -14.03
C GLN A 21 -15.56 -0.17 -13.36
N GLN A 22 -16.26 -0.31 -12.23
CA GLN A 22 -16.64 0.82 -11.41
C GLN A 22 -15.36 1.37 -10.77
N THR A 23 -14.80 2.39 -11.41
CA THR A 23 -13.89 3.33 -10.74
C THR A 23 -14.59 3.84 -9.48
N PRO A 24 -13.97 3.79 -8.30
CA PRO A 24 -14.55 4.39 -7.11
C PRO A 24 -14.73 5.89 -7.34
N THR A 25 -15.97 6.38 -7.25
CA THR A 25 -16.27 7.81 -7.18
C THR A 25 -15.58 8.39 -5.96
N ALA A 26 -14.79 9.46 -6.16
CA ALA A 26 -14.17 10.20 -5.07
C ALA A 26 -15.25 10.77 -4.15
N ASN A 27 -15.26 10.33 -2.89
CA ASN A 27 -16.14 10.85 -1.86
C ASN A 27 -15.61 12.22 -1.40
N PRO A 28 -16.40 13.32 -1.41
CA PRO A 28 -15.92 14.64 -0.99
C PRO A 28 -15.88 14.83 0.53
N GLY A 29 -16.39 13.86 1.31
CA GLY A 29 -16.34 13.86 2.77
C GLY A 29 -15.29 12.88 3.27
N GLY A 30 -14.22 13.40 3.88
CA GLY A 30 -13.08 12.63 4.36
C GLY A 30 -13.49 11.48 5.27
N ASP A 31 -13.21 10.26 4.81
CA ASP A 31 -12.97 9.01 5.55
C ASP A 31 -12.69 7.88 4.54
N THR A 32 -11.92 8.17 3.48
CA THR A 32 -11.49 7.15 2.52
C THR A 32 -10.21 6.48 3.01
N PRO A 33 -10.14 5.13 3.08
CA PRO A 33 -8.90 4.43 3.35
C PRO A 33 -7.85 4.87 2.33
N ALA A 34 -6.63 5.15 2.79
CA ALA A 34 -5.53 5.57 1.94
C ALA A 34 -5.22 4.50 0.89
N VAL A 35 -5.67 4.73 -0.35
CA VAL A 35 -5.16 4.00 -1.51
C VAL A 35 -3.84 4.64 -1.88
N ALA A 36 -2.75 4.13 -1.32
CA ALA A 36 -1.41 4.42 -1.83
C ALA A 36 -1.34 3.83 -3.25
N THR A 37 -1.36 4.67 -4.27
CA THR A 37 -1.07 4.22 -5.64
C THR A 37 0.44 3.97 -5.73
N PRO A 38 0.91 2.72 -5.85
CA PRO A 38 2.35 2.47 -5.92
C PRO A 38 2.92 3.15 -7.17
N GLY A 39 3.95 3.99 -7.00
CA GLY A 39 4.66 4.64 -8.11
C GLY A 39 4.26 6.08 -8.43
N ALA A 40 3.23 6.65 -7.78
CA ALA A 40 3.00 8.09 -7.84
C ALA A 40 4.02 8.79 -6.94
N ASN A 41 4.97 9.53 -7.53
CA ASN A 41 5.78 10.48 -6.78
C ASN A 41 4.85 11.59 -6.30
N ASN A 42 4.37 11.50 -5.07
CA ASN A 42 3.59 12.56 -4.45
C ASN A 42 4.55 13.72 -4.12
N PRO A 43 4.45 14.89 -4.80
CA PRO A 43 5.36 16.00 -4.57
C PRO A 43 5.24 16.59 -3.16
N THR A 44 4.16 16.30 -2.43
CA THR A 44 3.96 16.75 -1.05
C THR A 44 4.37 15.71 0.00
N ALA A 45 4.92 14.55 -0.40
CA ALA A 45 5.42 13.56 0.55
C ALA A 45 6.78 13.99 1.14
N PRO A 46 7.09 13.62 2.40
CA PRO A 46 6.26 12.86 3.32
C PRO A 46 5.20 13.72 4.02
N VAL A 47 3.98 13.20 4.16
CA VAL A 47 2.88 13.88 4.85
C VAL A 47 2.86 13.52 6.35
N GLU A 48 2.73 14.51 7.22
CA GLU A 48 2.64 14.29 8.68
C GLU A 48 1.28 13.69 9.06
N GLY A 49 1.25 12.79 10.04
CA GLY A 49 0.00 12.17 10.50
C GLY A 49 0.18 10.93 11.37
N ALA A 50 -0.90 10.54 12.06
CA ALA A 50 -0.91 9.37 12.93
C ALA A 50 -0.67 8.09 12.11
N ASN A 51 0.55 7.58 12.16
CA ASN A 51 0.95 6.41 11.41
C ASN A 51 0.74 5.11 12.22
N SER A 52 0.01 4.17 11.64
CA SER A 52 -0.32 2.88 12.25
C SER A 52 0.62 1.74 11.83
N PHE A 53 1.62 2.00 10.97
CA PHE A 53 2.60 0.99 10.61
C PHE A 53 3.48 0.64 11.81
N THR A 54 3.71 -0.66 12.00
CA THR A 54 4.76 -1.15 12.87
C THR A 54 6.13 -0.95 12.22
N GLU A 55 7.20 -1.04 13.01
CA GLU A 55 8.57 -0.96 12.49
C GLU A 55 8.82 -1.98 11.37
N ALA A 56 8.37 -3.22 11.55
CA ALA A 56 8.51 -4.28 10.55
C ALA A 56 7.77 -3.97 9.25
N GLN A 57 6.55 -3.42 9.33
CA GLN A 57 5.78 -3.00 8.16
C GLN A 57 6.44 -1.82 7.45
N ALA A 58 6.96 -0.86 8.21
CA ALA A 58 7.66 0.29 7.66
C ALA A 58 8.92 -0.13 6.91
N LYS A 59 9.72 -1.02 7.52
CA LYS A 59 10.92 -1.58 6.89
C LYS A 59 10.59 -2.32 5.60
N GLN A 60 9.63 -3.26 5.63
CA GLN A 60 9.21 -4.02 4.45
C GLN A 60 8.85 -3.08 3.29
N ARG A 61 8.12 -2.00 3.61
CA ARG A 61 7.65 -1.07 2.61
C ARG A 61 8.76 -0.19 2.02
N MET A 62 9.77 0.14 2.82
CA MET A 62 10.99 0.78 2.32
C MET A 62 11.77 -0.18 1.40
N GLU A 63 11.85 -1.47 1.76
CA GLU A 63 12.50 -2.48 0.92
C GLU A 63 11.76 -2.68 -0.41
N ASP A 64 10.43 -2.76 -0.38
CA ASP A 64 9.57 -2.85 -1.59
C ASP A 64 9.69 -1.60 -2.48
N ALA A 65 10.04 -0.43 -1.92
CA ALA A 65 10.31 0.81 -2.65
C ALA A 65 11.73 0.86 -3.27
N GLY A 66 12.49 -0.24 -3.17
CA GLY A 66 13.81 -0.42 -3.79
C GLY A 66 14.97 0.10 -2.95
N TYR A 67 14.76 0.35 -1.66
CA TYR A 67 15.84 0.66 -0.73
C TYR A 67 16.43 -0.62 -0.15
N THR A 68 17.74 -0.66 0.04
CA THR A 68 18.43 -1.82 0.64
C THR A 68 19.18 -1.38 1.90
N GLN A 69 19.63 -2.35 2.72
CA GLN A 69 20.37 -2.07 3.95
C GLN A 69 19.65 -1.07 4.90
N VAL A 70 18.31 -1.17 4.96
CA VAL A 70 17.47 -0.31 5.79
C VAL A 70 17.78 -0.56 7.27
N LYS A 71 18.19 0.50 7.97
CA LYS A 71 18.62 0.50 9.37
C LYS A 71 18.21 1.78 10.09
N ASN A 72 18.34 1.79 11.42
CA ASN A 72 17.99 2.92 12.27
C ASN A 72 16.54 3.38 12.06
N LEU A 73 15.61 2.41 11.99
CA LEU A 73 14.20 2.72 11.82
C LEU A 73 13.68 3.39 13.08
N THR A 74 13.07 4.56 12.94
CA THR A 74 12.45 5.26 14.06
C THR A 74 11.24 6.05 13.56
N LYS A 75 10.18 6.09 14.34
CA LYS A 75 9.02 6.94 14.05
C LYS A 75 9.23 8.28 14.75
N ASP A 76 9.19 9.36 14.00
CA ASP A 76 9.32 10.70 14.55
C ASP A 76 8.02 11.18 15.23
N ASP A 77 8.10 12.37 15.83
CA ASP A 77 6.99 13.06 16.51
C ASP A 77 5.83 13.43 15.58
N LYS A 78 6.10 13.53 14.26
CA LYS A 78 5.13 13.79 13.20
C LYS A 78 4.48 12.51 12.65
N GLY A 79 4.88 11.37 13.19
CA GLY A 79 4.41 10.06 12.80
C GLY A 79 5.00 9.53 11.49
N VAL A 80 6.10 10.10 11.01
CA VAL A 80 6.80 9.62 9.81
C VAL A 80 7.90 8.65 10.25
N TRP A 81 7.95 7.48 9.59
CA TRP A 81 9.03 6.51 9.80
C TRP A 81 10.29 6.96 9.06
N MET A 82 11.34 7.27 9.81
CA MET A 82 12.68 7.60 9.33
C MET A 82 13.58 6.36 9.35
N ALA A 83 14.46 6.25 8.36
CA ALA A 83 15.51 5.24 8.33
C ALA A 83 16.73 5.73 7.55
N SER A 84 17.84 4.99 7.63
CA SER A 84 18.94 5.08 6.68
C SER A 84 18.95 3.81 5.82
N GLY A 85 19.22 3.94 4.53
CA GLY A 85 19.41 2.79 3.66
C GLY A 85 20.19 3.17 2.42
N MET A 86 20.19 2.30 1.43
CA MET A 86 20.96 2.43 0.20
C MET A 86 20.03 2.45 -1.00
N LYS A 87 20.27 3.38 -1.94
CA LYS A 87 19.60 3.43 -3.23
C LYS A 87 20.60 3.87 -4.29
N GLY A 88 20.74 3.08 -5.37
CA GLY A 88 21.73 3.37 -6.42
C GLY A 88 23.18 3.45 -5.92
N GLY A 89 23.56 2.62 -4.94
CA GLY A 89 24.92 2.57 -4.38
C GLY A 89 25.28 3.73 -3.43
N LYS A 90 24.32 4.59 -3.08
CA LYS A 90 24.51 5.71 -2.14
C LYS A 90 23.67 5.49 -0.89
N THR A 91 24.23 5.84 0.26
CA THR A 91 23.48 5.93 1.52
C THR A 91 22.54 7.13 1.45
N VAL A 92 21.26 6.92 1.74
CA VAL A 92 20.21 7.94 1.75
C VAL A 92 19.39 7.84 3.02
N ALA A 93 18.86 8.97 3.48
CA ALA A 93 17.82 8.99 4.48
C ALA A 93 16.50 8.61 3.80
N ILE A 94 15.67 7.80 4.45
CA ILE A 94 14.41 7.30 3.92
C ILE A 94 13.30 7.78 4.84
N ALA A 95 12.22 8.28 4.25
CA ALA A 95 11.02 8.67 4.96
C ALA A 95 9.82 7.88 4.44
N LEU A 96 9.03 7.33 5.35
CA LEU A 96 7.74 6.70 5.09
C LEU A 96 6.65 7.42 5.88
N ASP A 97 5.69 8.02 5.19
CA ASP A 97 4.55 8.67 5.84
C ASP A 97 3.40 7.71 6.16
N TYR A 98 2.36 8.24 6.84
CA TYR A 98 1.17 7.48 7.24
C TYR A 98 0.33 7.01 6.03
N GLN A 99 0.45 7.68 4.89
CA GLN A 99 -0.24 7.31 3.66
C GLN A 99 0.47 6.18 2.93
N GLY A 100 1.73 5.91 3.29
CA GLY A 100 2.53 4.97 2.55
C GLY A 100 3.20 5.60 1.33
N ASN A 101 3.74 6.80 1.43
CA ASN A 101 4.71 7.28 0.46
C ASN A 101 6.12 7.04 1.02
N VAL A 102 7.00 6.44 0.20
CA VAL A 102 8.40 6.24 0.58
C VAL A 102 9.29 7.13 -0.27
N VAL A 103 10.02 8.05 0.36
CA VAL A 103 10.88 9.03 -0.32
C VAL A 103 12.29 9.03 0.26
N ALA A 104 13.26 9.39 -0.56
CA ALA A 104 14.62 9.67 -0.11
C ALA A 104 14.70 11.15 0.31
N LYS A 105 15.37 11.44 1.43
CA LYS A 105 15.72 12.79 1.87
C LYS A 105 17.19 13.10 1.61
#